data_AF-A0A1F5Q9I1-F1
#
_entry.id   AF-A0A1F5Q9I1-F1
#
_cell.length_a   1.000
_cell.length_b   1.000
_cell.length_c   1.000
_cell.angle_alpha   90.00
_cell.angle_beta   90.00
_cell.angle_gamma   90.00
#
_symmetry.space_group_name_H-M   'P 1'
#
loop_
_entity.id
_entity.type
_entity.pdbx_description
1 polymer ?
#
loop_
_entity_poly.entity_id
_entity_poly.type
_entity_poly.pdbx_seq_one_letter_code
_entity_poly.pdbx_strand_id
1 'polypeptide(L)'
;METPLTASAQKIDKLHDRLMIAAQKSGIPDAVFQKALEYPGTELEDKIAAFMIEFSKKASGIVTPIAAKDTGLIPQGWKVKKGGDRLEGDVDLAKLDYSSCPVRDDEEYVSGETMMKRAKEVNAIGSVGLAADLLKAQDEGKEIFPVESRGVHYFIMPLTELQDDDGDDGSGNVAYFNWNGKRWKLNFNWLDNNFNRNDRFLRRRYYLLAPTSVGASFMNCCFCHPPSIFPTSTSGEEIAMYLLLSMAFSSQASCRKNFRVSSLMLAF
;
A
#
# COMPACT_ATOMS: atom_id res chain seq x y z
N MET A 1 -19.87 30.23 25.66
CA MET A 1 -20.09 29.85 24.24
C MET A 1 -19.01 30.54 23.44
N GLU A 2 -17.96 29.80 23.06
CA GLU A 2 -16.98 30.31 22.09
C GLU A 2 -17.64 30.36 20.71
N THR A 3 -17.48 31.47 20.00
CA THR A 3 -18.04 31.63 18.66
C THR A 3 -17.29 30.69 17.69
N PRO A 4 -17.96 30.03 16.74
CA PRO A 4 -17.34 29.08 15.81
C PRO A 4 -16.10 29.61 15.06
N LEU A 5 -16.01 30.92 14.86
CA LEU A 5 -14.86 31.62 14.28
C LEU A 5 -13.58 31.52 15.13
N THR A 6 -13.70 31.59 16.47
CA THR A 6 -12.55 31.52 17.38
C THR A 6 -11.95 30.11 17.48
N ALA A 7 -12.79 29.08 17.42
CA ALA A 7 -12.34 27.69 17.39
C ALA A 7 -11.69 27.29 16.05
N SER A 8 -12.04 27.98 14.95
CA SER A 8 -11.40 27.80 13.64
C SER A 8 -10.02 28.46 13.60
N ALA A 9 -9.91 29.70 14.09
CA ALA A 9 -8.64 30.44 14.17
C ALA A 9 -7.60 29.69 15.02
N GLN A 10 -7.98 29.21 16.21
CA GLN A 10 -7.08 28.42 17.08
C GLN A 10 -6.58 27.12 16.43
N LYS A 11 -7.36 26.52 15.53
CA LYS A 11 -6.94 25.31 14.80
C LYS A 11 -5.98 25.63 13.67
N ILE A 12 -6.14 26.79 13.02
CA ILE A 12 -5.25 27.29 11.98
C ILE A 12 -3.89 27.64 12.58
N ASP A 13 -3.86 28.34 13.72
CA ASP A 13 -2.62 28.68 14.44
C ASP A 13 -1.83 27.42 14.83
N LYS A 14 -2.53 26.40 15.34
CA LYS A 14 -1.90 25.13 15.73
C LYS A 14 -1.34 24.34 14.55
N LEU A 15 -1.93 24.46 13.36
CA LEU A 15 -1.43 23.82 12.14
C LEU A 15 -0.20 24.55 11.60
N HIS A 16 -0.25 25.88 11.58
CA HIS A 16 0.86 26.74 11.23
C HIS A 16 2.10 26.42 12.09
N ASP A 17 1.94 26.32 13.42
CA ASP A 17 3.04 25.99 14.33
C ASP A 17 3.66 24.62 14.03
N ARG A 18 2.84 23.62 13.70
CA ARG A 18 3.34 22.28 13.38
C ARG A 18 4.12 22.24 12.06
N LEU A 19 3.69 23.02 11.08
CA LEU A 19 4.38 23.15 9.79
C LEU A 19 5.71 23.90 9.95
N MET A 20 5.73 24.97 10.74
CA MET A 20 6.96 25.71 11.09
C MET A 20 7.99 24.81 11.78
N ILE A 21 7.56 24.03 12.79
CA ILE A 21 8.44 23.08 13.48
C ILE A 21 9.00 22.02 12.51
N ALA A 22 8.19 21.55 11.55
CA ALA A 22 8.63 20.57 10.55
C ALA A 22 9.62 21.16 9.54
N ALA A 23 9.40 22.40 9.10
CA ALA A 23 10.31 23.13 8.22
C ALA A 23 11.69 23.34 8.88
N GLN A 24 11.70 23.80 10.14
CA GLN A 24 12.93 23.98 10.92
C GLN A 24 13.70 22.66 11.11
N LYS A 25 13.01 21.57 11.44
CA LYS A 25 13.63 20.24 11.56
C LYS A 25 14.23 19.73 10.23
N SER A 26 13.75 20.23 9.11
CA SER A 26 14.22 19.88 7.77
C SER A 26 15.31 20.82 7.25
N GLY A 27 15.78 21.76 8.08
CA GLY A 27 16.82 22.73 7.71
C GLY A 27 16.33 23.82 6.74
N ILE A 28 15.02 23.97 6.56
CA ILE A 28 14.43 25.03 5.73
C ILE A 28 14.38 26.31 6.57
N PRO A 29 15.02 27.41 6.13
CA PRO A 29 14.98 28.67 6.88
C PRO A 29 13.55 29.22 6.97
N ASP A 30 13.15 29.71 8.15
CA ASP A 30 11.80 30.24 8.42
C ASP A 30 11.38 31.30 7.41
N ALA A 31 12.31 32.17 6.97
CA ALA A 31 12.05 33.20 5.98
C ALA A 31 11.70 32.64 4.58
N VAL A 32 12.22 31.47 4.22
CA VAL A 32 11.91 30.79 2.94
C VAL A 32 10.53 30.16 3.01
N PHE A 33 10.18 29.57 4.17
CA PHE A 33 8.88 28.94 4.38
C PHE A 33 7.74 29.97 4.46
N GLN A 34 7.94 31.09 5.17
CA GLN A 34 6.96 32.18 5.23
C GLN A 34 6.71 32.80 3.86
N LYS A 35 7.78 33.01 3.08
CA LYS A 35 7.68 33.52 1.71
C LYS A 35 6.97 32.55 0.75
N ALA A 36 7.01 31.25 1.03
CA ALA A 36 6.26 30.25 0.26
C ALA A 36 4.75 30.26 0.56
N LEU A 37 4.35 30.61 1.78
CA LEU A 37 2.95 30.73 2.18
C LEU A 37 2.28 32.01 1.67
N GLU A 38 3.07 33.05 1.37
CA GLU A 38 2.59 34.34 0.83
C GLU A 38 2.32 34.31 -0.69
N TYR A 39 2.72 33.25 -1.39
CA TYR A 39 2.60 33.16 -2.85
C TYR A 39 1.31 32.44 -3.26
N PRO A 40 0.33 33.13 -3.88
CA PRO A 40 -0.90 32.49 -4.32
C PRO A 40 -0.65 31.59 -5.54
N GLY A 41 -1.04 30.32 -5.46
CA GLY A 41 -1.42 29.50 -6.60
C GLY A 41 -0.33 29.25 -7.63
N THR A 42 0.72 28.50 -7.30
CA THR A 42 1.72 28.04 -8.29
C THR A 42 2.30 26.68 -7.90
N GLU A 43 2.98 26.02 -8.85
CA GLU A 43 3.72 24.73 -8.79
C GLU A 43 4.30 24.31 -7.42
N LEU A 44 4.63 25.26 -6.54
CA LEU A 44 5.04 25.00 -5.17
C LEU A 44 3.90 24.42 -4.30
N GLU A 45 2.66 24.92 -4.43
CA GLU A 45 1.48 24.35 -3.77
C GLU A 45 1.23 22.92 -4.26
N ASP A 46 1.34 22.66 -5.56
CA ASP A 46 1.23 21.30 -6.13
C ASP A 46 2.31 20.37 -5.58
N LYS A 47 3.55 20.86 -5.43
CA LYS A 47 4.65 20.12 -4.81
C LYS A 47 4.39 19.84 -3.34
N ILE A 48 3.88 20.81 -2.58
CA ILE A 48 3.51 20.63 -1.16
C ILE A 48 2.35 19.62 -1.05
N ALA A 49 1.32 19.73 -1.89
CA ALA A 49 0.20 18.80 -1.91
C ALA A 49 0.65 17.38 -2.28
N ALA A 50 1.49 17.22 -3.31
CA ALA A 50 2.08 15.95 -3.69
C ALA A 50 2.90 15.33 -2.54
N PHE A 51 3.72 16.14 -1.87
CA PHE A 51 4.48 15.72 -0.70
C PHE A 51 3.57 15.27 0.45
N MET A 52 2.51 16.01 0.75
CA MET A 52 1.55 15.65 1.80
C MET A 52 0.78 14.38 1.47
N ILE A 53 0.43 14.15 0.19
CA ILE A 53 -0.19 12.90 -0.28
C ILE A 53 0.79 11.74 -0.12
N GLU A 54 2.03 11.88 -0.57
CA GLU A 54 3.07 10.85 -0.45
C GLU A 54 3.34 10.50 1.01
N PHE A 55 3.47 11.52 1.87
CA PHE A 55 3.62 11.34 3.30
C PHE A 55 2.43 10.59 3.91
N SER A 56 1.20 10.97 3.55
CA SER A 56 -0.03 10.33 4.05
C SER A 56 -0.15 8.87 3.61
N LYS A 57 0.23 8.56 2.36
CA LYS A 57 0.32 7.19 1.85
C LYS A 57 1.31 6.37 2.67
N LYS A 58 2.54 6.86 2.81
CA LYS A 58 3.61 6.18 3.55
C LYS A 58 3.24 5.95 5.02
N ALA A 59 2.65 6.96 5.68
CA ALA A 59 2.17 6.85 7.05
C ALA A 59 1.04 5.83 7.22
N SER A 60 0.25 5.60 6.16
CA SER A 60 -0.84 4.62 6.11
C SER A 60 -0.40 3.24 5.64
N GLY A 61 0.90 3.02 5.38
CA GLY A 61 1.40 1.75 4.83
C GLY A 61 1.03 1.51 3.37
N ILE A 62 0.62 2.56 2.65
CA ILE A 62 0.34 2.53 1.22
C ILE A 62 1.64 2.82 0.47
N VAL A 63 1.97 1.94 -0.47
CA VAL A 63 3.13 2.05 -1.35
C VAL A 63 2.69 2.22 -2.80
N THR A 64 3.51 2.88 -3.60
CA THR A 64 3.34 2.96 -5.05
C THR A 64 4.53 2.27 -5.69
N PRO A 65 4.41 0.97 -6.03
CA PRO A 65 5.49 0.19 -6.61
C PRO A 65 6.17 0.94 -7.76
N ILE A 66 7.49 0.92 -7.78
CA ILE A 66 8.29 1.44 -8.88
C ILE A 66 8.41 0.41 -10.01
N ALA A 67 8.84 0.85 -11.19
CA ALA A 67 9.08 -0.04 -12.31
C ALA A 67 10.14 -1.09 -11.95
N ALA A 68 9.97 -2.33 -12.44
CA ALA A 68 10.84 -3.45 -12.10
C ALA A 68 12.33 -3.15 -12.37
N LYS A 69 12.61 -2.48 -13.50
CA LYS A 69 13.96 -2.05 -13.90
C LYS A 69 14.65 -1.08 -12.93
N ASP A 70 13.87 -0.32 -12.16
CA ASP A 70 14.38 0.70 -11.26
C ASP A 70 14.60 0.15 -9.83
N THR A 71 14.26 -1.11 -9.58
CA THR A 71 14.34 -1.73 -8.25
C THR A 71 15.76 -2.15 -7.85
N GLY A 72 16.64 -2.40 -8.82
CA GLY A 72 17.92 -3.06 -8.58
C GLY A 72 17.82 -4.53 -8.16
N LEU A 73 16.62 -5.13 -8.24
CA LEU A 73 16.37 -6.54 -7.85
C LEU A 73 16.40 -7.51 -9.03
N ILE A 74 16.39 -7.01 -10.26
CA ILE A 74 16.54 -7.85 -11.45
C ILE A 74 17.99 -8.36 -11.51
N PRO A 75 18.21 -9.68 -11.62
CA PRO A 75 19.56 -10.23 -11.75
C PRO A 75 20.31 -9.63 -12.94
N GLN A 76 21.63 -9.55 -12.83
CA GLN A 76 22.46 -9.01 -13.91
C GLN A 76 22.23 -9.79 -15.21
N GLY A 77 22.04 -9.04 -16.30
CA GLY A 77 21.80 -9.55 -17.66
C GLY A 77 20.36 -9.92 -17.97
N TRP A 78 19.56 -10.26 -16.95
CA TRP A 78 18.16 -10.57 -17.13
C TRP A 78 17.36 -9.37 -17.66
N LYS A 79 16.34 -9.66 -18.47
CA LYS A 79 15.47 -8.68 -19.12
C LYS A 79 14.04 -8.82 -18.62
N VAL A 80 13.31 -7.71 -18.59
CA VAL A 80 11.86 -7.74 -18.34
C VAL A 80 11.14 -8.03 -19.66
N LYS A 81 10.52 -9.22 -19.77
CA LYS A 81 9.70 -9.61 -20.92
C LYS A 81 8.30 -9.02 -20.83
N LYS A 82 7.74 -8.96 -19.62
CA LYS A 82 6.43 -8.37 -19.35
C LYS A 82 6.37 -7.70 -17.99
N GLY A 83 5.65 -6.59 -17.91
CA GLY A 83 5.38 -5.92 -16.64
C GLY A 83 6.52 -5.07 -16.11
N GLY A 84 7.19 -4.37 -17.03
CA GLY A 84 8.27 -3.43 -16.71
C GLY A 84 7.79 -2.09 -16.12
N ASP A 85 6.53 -1.72 -16.30
CA ASP A 85 5.96 -0.47 -15.79
C ASP A 85 5.25 -0.65 -14.45
N ARG A 86 4.71 0.44 -13.89
CA ARG A 86 3.87 0.41 -12.69
C ARG A 86 2.56 -0.34 -12.97
N LEU A 87 2.49 -1.61 -12.58
CA LEU A 87 1.34 -2.47 -12.89
C LEU A 87 0.23 -2.44 -11.84
N GLU A 88 0.56 -2.21 -10.57
CA GLU A 88 -0.44 -2.32 -9.49
C GLU A 88 -1.12 -1.01 -9.13
N GLY A 89 -0.51 0.16 -9.36
CA GLY A 89 -0.94 1.41 -8.71
C GLY A 89 -0.68 1.39 -7.19
N ASP A 90 -1.40 2.21 -6.42
CA ASP A 90 -1.21 2.30 -4.96
C ASP A 90 -1.66 1.03 -4.23
N VAL A 91 -0.79 0.40 -3.45
CA VAL A 91 -1.04 -0.85 -2.70
C VAL A 91 -0.98 -0.57 -1.20
N ASP A 92 -2.06 -0.88 -0.48
CA ASP A 92 -2.09 -0.88 0.98
C ASP A 92 -1.55 -2.22 1.52
N LEU A 93 -0.33 -2.21 2.06
CA LEU A 93 0.35 -3.44 2.51
C LEU A 93 -0.40 -4.15 3.64
N ALA A 94 -1.18 -3.42 4.45
CA ALA A 94 -1.99 -4.00 5.53
C ALA A 94 -3.26 -4.68 5.03
N LYS A 95 -3.63 -4.48 3.75
CA LYS A 95 -4.81 -5.08 3.10
C LYS A 95 -4.42 -6.08 2.02
N LEU A 96 -3.30 -6.76 2.20
CA LEU A 96 -2.94 -7.88 1.34
C LEU A 96 -3.67 -9.15 1.78
N ASP A 97 -4.11 -9.92 0.78
CA ASP A 97 -4.68 -11.25 0.94
C ASP A 97 -3.69 -12.28 0.38
N TYR A 98 -3.40 -13.29 1.20
CA TYR A 98 -2.38 -14.32 0.98
C TYR A 98 -2.99 -15.71 0.82
N SER A 99 -4.32 -15.82 0.78
CA SER A 99 -5.05 -17.11 0.83
C SER A 99 -5.19 -17.81 -0.52
N SER A 100 -5.03 -17.08 -1.63
CA SER A 100 -5.35 -17.60 -2.96
C SER A 100 -4.25 -18.55 -3.46
N CYS A 101 -4.60 -19.82 -3.68
CA CYS A 101 -3.70 -20.83 -4.26
C CYS A 101 -3.91 -20.94 -5.78
N PRO A 102 -2.84 -21.09 -6.59
CA PRO A 102 -2.98 -21.39 -8.01
C PRO A 102 -3.47 -22.81 -8.29
N VAL A 103 -3.39 -23.75 -7.34
CA VAL A 103 -3.74 -25.17 -7.51
C VAL A 103 -5.10 -25.46 -6.85
N ARG A 104 -5.99 -26.14 -7.57
CA ARG A 104 -7.33 -26.51 -7.07
C ARG A 104 -7.28 -27.77 -6.22
N ASP A 105 -8.39 -28.07 -5.54
CA ASP A 105 -8.49 -29.21 -4.62
C ASP A 105 -8.38 -30.60 -5.26
N ASP A 106 -8.59 -30.71 -6.56
CA ASP A 106 -8.43 -31.92 -7.36
C ASP A 106 -7.08 -32.02 -8.07
N GLU A 107 -6.19 -31.04 -7.92
CA GLU A 107 -4.91 -30.96 -8.63
C GLU A 107 -3.73 -31.13 -7.66
N GLU A 108 -2.67 -31.79 -8.10
CA GLU A 108 -1.41 -31.87 -7.34
C GLU A 108 -0.50 -30.67 -7.66
N TYR A 109 -0.43 -30.32 -8.94
CA TYR A 109 0.38 -29.22 -9.46
C TYR A 109 -0.24 -28.61 -10.73
N VAL A 110 0.22 -27.42 -11.11
CA VAL A 110 -0.13 -26.73 -12.36
C VAL A 110 1.12 -26.21 -13.06
N SER A 111 1.10 -26.11 -14.39
CA SER A 111 2.17 -25.48 -15.17
C SER A 111 2.25 -23.97 -14.89
N GLY A 112 3.39 -23.34 -15.17
CA GLY A 112 3.52 -21.88 -15.05
C GLY A 112 2.58 -21.10 -15.96
N GLU A 113 2.27 -21.59 -17.16
CA GLU A 113 1.24 -20.98 -18.02
C GLU A 113 -0.14 -20.97 -17.32
N THR A 114 -0.52 -22.11 -16.74
CA THR A 114 -1.78 -22.26 -16.00
C THR A 114 -1.80 -21.36 -14.77
N MET A 115 -0.68 -21.30 -14.03
CA MET A 115 -0.49 -20.40 -12.90
C MET A 115 -0.67 -18.93 -13.32
N MET A 116 -0.02 -18.49 -14.39
CA MET A 116 -0.10 -17.10 -14.88
C MET A 116 -1.50 -16.75 -15.40
N LYS A 117 -2.23 -17.71 -15.97
CA LYS A 117 -3.63 -17.54 -16.34
C LYS A 117 -4.50 -17.33 -15.10
N ARG A 118 -4.37 -18.18 -14.08
CA ARG A 118 -5.13 -18.11 -12.83
C ARG A 118 -4.80 -16.86 -12.02
N ALA A 119 -3.55 -16.41 -12.05
CA ALA A 119 -3.14 -15.14 -11.45
C ALA A 119 -4.00 -13.98 -11.98
N LYS A 120 -4.25 -13.93 -13.30
CA LYS A 120 -5.14 -12.92 -13.91
C LYS A 120 -6.59 -13.09 -13.47
N GLU A 121 -7.10 -14.33 -13.45
CA GLU A 121 -8.49 -14.64 -13.06
C GLU A 121 -8.81 -14.17 -11.64
N VAL A 122 -7.86 -14.30 -10.72
CA VAL A 122 -8.03 -13.87 -9.32
C VAL A 122 -7.59 -12.44 -9.04
N ASN A 123 -7.21 -11.68 -10.08
CA ASN A 123 -6.61 -10.34 -9.97
C ASN A 123 -5.43 -10.31 -8.99
N ALA A 124 -4.55 -11.29 -9.11
CA ALA A 124 -3.30 -11.33 -8.36
C ALA A 124 -2.45 -10.10 -8.68
N ILE A 125 -1.80 -9.60 -7.64
CA ILE A 125 -0.79 -8.55 -7.72
C ILE A 125 0.58 -9.15 -7.39
N GLY A 126 1.64 -8.38 -7.63
CA GLY A 126 2.99 -8.81 -7.30
C GLY A 126 3.93 -8.61 -8.47
N SER A 127 4.46 -7.42 -8.60
CA SER A 127 5.56 -7.07 -9.47
C SER A 127 6.86 -7.12 -8.69
N VAL A 128 7.99 -7.12 -9.39
CA VAL A 128 9.30 -6.93 -8.75
C VAL A 128 9.35 -5.57 -8.02
N GLY A 129 8.61 -4.57 -8.52
CA GLY A 129 8.40 -3.28 -7.84
C GLY A 129 7.77 -3.45 -6.46
N LEU A 130 6.66 -4.18 -6.37
CA LEU A 130 6.01 -4.45 -5.08
C LEU A 130 6.90 -5.32 -4.18
N ALA A 131 7.69 -6.23 -4.76
CA ALA A 131 8.66 -7.02 -4.01
C ALA A 131 9.71 -6.14 -3.30
N ALA A 132 10.18 -5.07 -3.96
CA ALA A 132 11.10 -4.12 -3.34
C ALA A 132 10.48 -3.43 -2.12
N ASP A 133 9.23 -2.98 -2.23
CA ASP A 133 8.50 -2.37 -1.13
C ASP A 133 8.27 -3.34 0.04
N LEU A 134 7.96 -4.61 -0.25
CA LEU A 134 7.79 -5.65 0.76
C LEU A 134 9.10 -5.96 1.50
N LEU A 135 10.22 -6.04 0.78
CA LEU A 135 11.56 -6.21 1.37
C LEU A 135 11.92 -5.04 2.28
N LYS A 136 11.69 -3.81 1.80
CA LYS A 136 11.93 -2.60 2.59
C LYS A 136 11.08 -2.55 3.86
N ALA A 137 9.79 -2.88 3.75
CA ALA A 137 8.90 -2.95 4.90
C ALA A 137 9.39 -4.00 5.93
N GLN A 138 9.89 -5.15 5.48
CA GLN A 138 10.52 -6.14 6.35
C GLN A 138 11.79 -5.60 7.02
N ASP A 139 12.66 -4.90 6.27
CA ASP A 139 13.89 -4.30 6.83
C ASP A 139 13.58 -3.18 7.85
N GLU A 140 12.44 -2.50 7.70
CA GLU A 140 11.87 -1.58 8.70
C GLU A 140 11.23 -2.30 9.91
N GLY A 141 11.30 -3.64 9.97
CA GLY A 141 10.78 -4.46 11.07
C GLY A 141 9.28 -4.73 11.00
N LYS A 142 8.61 -4.45 9.88
CA LYS A 142 7.18 -4.72 9.71
C LYS A 142 6.95 -6.18 9.31
N GLU A 143 6.04 -6.84 10.03
CA GLU A 143 5.60 -8.19 9.69
C GLU A 143 4.46 -8.12 8.67
N ILE A 144 4.81 -8.17 7.38
CA ILE A 144 3.85 -8.04 6.28
C ILE A 144 3.28 -9.40 5.86
N PHE A 145 4.14 -10.41 5.72
CA PHE A 145 3.71 -11.76 5.39
C PHE A 145 3.22 -12.51 6.64
N PRO A 146 2.22 -13.39 6.52
CA PRO A 146 1.70 -14.14 7.66
C PRO A 146 2.75 -15.08 8.27
N VAL A 147 2.86 -15.11 9.59
CA VAL A 147 3.85 -15.92 10.33
C VAL A 147 3.64 -17.41 10.10
N GLU A 148 2.39 -17.84 10.04
CA GLU A 148 1.97 -19.21 9.77
C GLU A 148 2.42 -19.72 8.39
N SER A 149 2.80 -18.81 7.48
CA SER A 149 3.30 -19.16 6.15
C SER A 149 4.79 -19.47 6.12
N ARG A 150 5.53 -19.20 7.21
CA ARG A 150 6.99 -19.41 7.28
C ARG A 150 7.33 -20.89 7.13
N GLY A 151 8.09 -21.22 6.09
CA GLY A 151 8.53 -22.58 5.77
C GLY A 151 7.45 -23.47 5.15
N VAL A 152 6.25 -22.92 4.93
CA VAL A 152 5.11 -23.66 4.37
C VAL A 152 4.76 -23.12 2.99
N HIS A 153 4.66 -21.80 2.85
CA HIS A 153 4.16 -21.19 1.62
C HIS A 153 5.25 -20.44 0.84
N TYR A 154 5.02 -20.38 -0.47
CA TYR A 154 5.75 -19.55 -1.43
C TYR A 154 4.79 -18.48 -1.97
N PHE A 155 5.23 -17.23 -2.01
CA PHE A 155 4.37 -16.14 -2.49
C PHE A 155 4.80 -15.66 -3.87
N ILE A 156 4.01 -16.01 -4.89
CA ILE A 156 4.31 -15.70 -6.29
C ILE A 156 4.01 -14.23 -6.57
N MET A 157 4.88 -13.60 -7.35
CA MET A 157 4.78 -12.24 -7.85
C MET A 157 4.58 -12.27 -9.39
N PRO A 158 3.35 -12.51 -9.87
CA PRO A 158 3.07 -12.90 -11.26
C PRO A 158 3.00 -11.72 -12.24
N LEU A 159 3.15 -10.48 -11.78
CA LEU A 159 2.97 -9.31 -12.64
C LEU A 159 4.24 -8.94 -13.42
N THR A 160 5.41 -9.43 -13.02
CA THR A 160 6.65 -9.26 -13.78
C THR A 160 7.15 -10.60 -14.29
N GLU A 161 7.24 -10.74 -15.62
CA GLU A 161 7.87 -11.87 -16.29
C GLU A 161 9.28 -11.45 -16.73
N LEU A 162 10.28 -12.21 -16.29
CA LEU A 162 11.68 -11.99 -16.60
C LEU A 162 12.18 -13.03 -17.59
N GLN A 163 13.25 -12.71 -18.29
CA GLN A 163 14.01 -13.62 -19.14
C GLN A 163 15.47 -13.55 -18.69
N ASP A 164 16.09 -14.71 -18.48
CA ASP A 164 17.51 -14.79 -18.14
C ASP A 164 18.40 -14.70 -19.40
N ASP A 165 19.71 -14.62 -19.20
CA ASP A 165 20.70 -14.50 -20.29
C ASP A 165 20.83 -15.79 -21.11
N ASP A 166 20.59 -16.94 -20.48
CA ASP A 166 20.71 -18.26 -21.10
C ASP A 166 19.47 -18.64 -21.93
N GLY A 167 18.40 -17.83 -21.85
CA GLY A 167 17.10 -18.10 -22.44
C GLY A 167 17.00 -17.87 -23.94
N ASP A 168 17.78 -18.62 -24.74
CA ASP A 168 17.46 -18.87 -26.16
C ASP A 168 16.20 -19.77 -26.31
N ASP A 169 15.77 -20.44 -25.21
CA ASP A 169 14.70 -21.45 -25.21
C ASP A 169 13.31 -20.93 -24.73
N GLY A 170 13.18 -19.64 -24.40
CA GLY A 170 11.87 -18.96 -24.29
C GLY A 170 11.11 -19.10 -22.96
N SER A 171 11.60 -19.86 -22.01
CA SER A 171 10.98 -20.07 -20.69
C SER A 171 11.16 -18.83 -19.80
N GLY A 172 10.08 -18.10 -19.54
CA GLY A 172 10.12 -16.93 -18.66
C GLY A 172 10.35 -17.32 -17.20
N ASN A 173 10.72 -16.34 -16.38
CA ASN A 173 10.89 -16.46 -14.93
C ASN A 173 9.87 -15.56 -14.22
N VAL A 174 9.43 -16.00 -13.04
CA VAL A 174 8.57 -15.23 -12.14
C VAL A 174 9.23 -15.08 -10.79
N ALA A 175 9.11 -13.89 -10.20
CA ALA A 175 9.60 -13.64 -8.84
C ALA A 175 8.70 -14.34 -7.80
N TYR A 176 9.28 -14.79 -6.71
CA TYR A 176 8.53 -15.29 -5.56
C TYR A 176 9.29 -15.09 -4.25
N PHE A 177 8.55 -15.02 -3.14
CA PHE A 177 9.12 -15.03 -1.81
C PHE A 177 9.09 -16.42 -1.19
N ASN A 178 10.17 -16.79 -0.52
CA ASN A 178 10.21 -17.92 0.39
C ASN A 178 10.81 -17.52 1.74
N TRP A 179 10.47 -18.27 2.78
CA TRP A 179 11.09 -18.13 4.09
C TRP A 179 12.37 -18.96 4.15
N ASN A 180 13.52 -18.34 4.43
CA ASN A 180 14.80 -19.04 4.50
C ASN A 180 15.20 -19.49 5.92
N GLY A 181 14.27 -19.47 6.88
CA GLY A 181 14.52 -19.74 8.30
C GLY A 181 14.76 -18.48 9.14
N LYS A 182 15.14 -17.35 8.53
CA LYS A 182 15.40 -16.08 9.25
C LYS A 182 14.59 -14.90 8.72
N ARG A 183 14.40 -14.81 7.41
CA ARG A 183 13.68 -13.72 6.74
C ARG A 183 13.02 -14.22 5.45
N TRP A 184 12.06 -13.45 4.95
CA TRP A 184 11.58 -13.62 3.58
C TRP A 184 12.66 -13.19 2.60
N LYS A 185 12.92 -14.03 1.61
CA LYS A 185 13.89 -13.80 0.54
C LYS A 185 13.15 -13.83 -0.80
N LEU A 186 13.48 -12.86 -1.66
CA LEU A 186 13.06 -12.85 -3.05
C LEU A 186 13.95 -13.79 -3.86
N ASN A 187 13.35 -14.70 -4.62
CA ASN A 187 14.02 -15.52 -5.61
C ASN A 187 13.19 -15.54 -6.91
N PHE A 188 13.66 -16.27 -7.90
CA PHE A 188 13.04 -16.40 -9.20
C PHE A 188 12.84 -17.87 -9.53
N ASN A 189 11.67 -18.22 -10.06
CA ASN A 189 11.32 -19.56 -10.48
C ASN A 189 11.03 -19.57 -11.98
N TRP A 190 11.42 -20.64 -12.65
CA TRP A 190 11.16 -20.82 -14.06
C TRP A 190 9.66 -21.09 -14.26
N LEU A 191 9.06 -20.50 -15.28
CA LEU A 191 7.66 -20.75 -15.64
C LEU A 191 7.44 -22.15 -16.23
N ASP A 192 8.51 -22.83 -16.65
CA ASP A 192 8.47 -24.23 -17.05
C ASP A 192 8.39 -25.19 -15.86
N ASN A 193 8.67 -24.71 -14.65
CA ASN A 193 8.48 -25.51 -13.45
C ASN A 193 6.98 -25.64 -13.11
N ASN A 194 6.67 -26.72 -12.40
CA ASN A 194 5.36 -26.93 -11.82
C ASN A 194 5.20 -26.15 -10.51
N PHE A 195 4.01 -25.61 -10.31
CA PHE A 195 3.58 -24.91 -9.09
C PHE A 195 2.59 -25.81 -8.34
N ASN A 196 2.67 -25.83 -7.01
CA ASN A 196 1.95 -26.78 -6.17
C ASN A 196 1.11 -26.08 -5.09
N ARG A 197 0.54 -26.87 -4.18
CA ARG A 197 -0.34 -26.39 -3.10
C ARG A 197 0.31 -25.49 -2.06
N ASN A 198 1.61 -25.30 -2.09
CA ASN A 198 2.31 -24.36 -1.21
C ASN A 198 2.41 -22.96 -1.82
N ASP A 199 2.17 -22.82 -3.12
CA ASP A 199 2.19 -21.55 -3.80
C ASP A 199 0.95 -20.69 -3.48
N ARG A 200 1.16 -19.39 -3.32
CA ARG A 200 0.13 -18.41 -2.98
C ARG A 200 0.28 -17.16 -3.84
N PHE A 201 -0.82 -16.62 -4.30
CA PHE A 201 -0.88 -15.29 -4.88
C PHE A 201 -1.06 -14.22 -3.80
N LEU A 202 -0.52 -13.04 -4.07
CA LEU A 202 -0.93 -11.83 -3.36
C LEU A 202 -2.13 -11.21 -4.07
N ARG A 203 -3.09 -10.74 -3.29
CA ARG A 203 -4.25 -10.01 -3.79
C ARG A 203 -4.53 -8.78 -2.93
N ARG A 204 -5.24 -7.81 -3.51
CA ARG A 204 -5.86 -6.74 -2.73
C ARG A 204 -7.08 -7.31 -2.01
N ARG A 205 -7.12 -7.15 -0.69
CA ARG A 205 -8.32 -7.41 0.10
C ARG A 205 -9.26 -6.22 -0.05
N TYR A 206 -10.19 -6.32 -0.99
CA TYR A 206 -11.34 -5.43 -1.02
C TYR A 206 -12.34 -5.91 0.03
N TYR A 207 -12.60 -5.11 1.06
CA TYR A 207 -13.76 -5.31 1.93
C TYR A 207 -15.03 -4.95 1.15
N LEU A 208 -15.37 -5.75 0.14
CA LEU A 208 -16.74 -5.81 -0.35
C LEU A 208 -17.45 -6.80 0.56
N LEU A 209 -18.41 -6.32 1.33
CA LEU A 209 -19.38 -7.15 2.05
C LEU A 209 -19.82 -8.30 1.12
N ALA A 210 -19.50 -9.53 1.48
CA ALA A 210 -19.99 -10.69 0.74
C ALA A 210 -21.52 -10.71 0.81
N PRO A 211 -22.24 -10.94 -0.31
CA PRO A 211 -23.67 -11.16 -0.26
C PRO A 211 -23.88 -12.55 0.32
N THR A 212 -24.11 -12.64 1.64
CA THR A 212 -24.70 -13.84 2.21
C THR A 212 -26.18 -13.84 1.85
N SER A 213 -26.51 -14.66 0.86
CA SER A 213 -27.86 -15.00 0.48
C SER A 213 -28.55 -15.79 1.60
N VAL A 214 -29.23 -15.11 2.53
CA VAL A 214 -30.45 -15.62 3.18
C VAL A 214 -31.33 -14.40 3.45
N GLY A 215 -32.52 -14.40 2.86
CA GLY A 215 -33.37 -13.24 2.74
C GLY A 215 -33.77 -12.58 4.07
N ALA A 216 -33.60 -11.27 4.13
CA ALA A 216 -34.51 -10.36 4.80
C ALA A 216 -34.18 -8.92 4.34
N SER A 217 -35.18 -8.28 3.72
CA SER A 217 -35.35 -6.82 3.62
C SER A 217 -34.18 -6.00 3.06
N PHE A 218 -34.17 -5.86 1.74
CA PHE A 218 -33.78 -4.60 1.13
C PHE A 218 -34.70 -3.48 1.67
N MET A 219 -34.11 -2.34 2.02
CA MET A 219 -34.67 -1.18 2.74
C MET A 219 -34.72 -1.32 4.27
N ASN A 220 -33.60 -1.04 4.96
CA ASN A 220 -33.52 0.02 5.99
C ASN A 220 -32.10 0.09 6.61
N CYS A 221 -31.10 0.56 5.87
CA CYS A 221 -29.94 1.18 6.54
C CYS A 221 -30.29 2.65 6.70
N CYS A 222 -30.72 2.99 7.91
CA CYS A 222 -30.98 4.35 8.33
C CYS A 222 -29.82 5.25 7.91
N PHE A 223 -30.09 6.15 6.97
CA PHE A 223 -29.33 7.37 6.80
C PHE A 223 -29.53 8.22 8.07
N CYS A 224 -28.85 7.86 9.15
CA CYS A 224 -28.53 8.81 10.21
C CYS A 224 -27.21 9.49 9.85
N HIS A 225 -27.20 10.15 8.69
CA HIS A 225 -26.19 11.15 8.43
C HIS A 225 -26.54 12.37 9.29
N PRO A 226 -25.59 12.96 10.05
CA PRO A 226 -25.75 14.37 10.40
C PRO A 226 -25.87 15.18 9.10
N PRO A 227 -26.61 16.29 9.09
CA PRO A 227 -26.88 17.03 7.87
C PRO A 227 -25.58 17.47 7.20
N SER A 228 -25.41 17.12 5.93
CA SER A 228 -24.49 17.74 4.96
C SER A 228 -23.03 17.96 5.40
N ILE A 229 -22.13 17.01 5.11
CA ILE A 229 -20.66 17.21 5.13
C ILE A 229 -20.08 17.27 3.72
N PHE A 230 -20.86 17.71 2.73
CA PHE A 230 -20.26 18.24 1.52
C PHE A 230 -19.92 19.71 1.78
N PRO A 231 -18.72 20.18 1.43
CA PRO A 231 -18.42 21.59 1.56
C PRO A 231 -19.39 22.33 0.64
N THR A 232 -20.23 23.20 1.21
CA THR A 232 -21.01 24.19 0.44
C THR A 232 -20.11 25.29 -0.14
N SER A 233 -18.80 25.12 -0.05
CA SER A 233 -17.81 26.07 -0.48
C SER A 233 -17.20 25.66 -1.81
N THR A 234 -17.13 26.61 -2.72
CA THR A 234 -16.52 26.48 -4.03
C THR A 234 -15.05 26.92 -4.01
N SER A 235 -14.48 27.31 -2.87
CA SER A 235 -13.06 27.70 -2.78
C SER A 235 -12.18 26.47 -2.54
N GLY A 236 -11.12 26.34 -3.35
CA GLY A 236 -10.20 25.20 -3.29
C GLY A 236 -9.47 25.08 -1.95
N GLU A 237 -9.21 26.20 -1.28
CA GLU A 237 -8.53 26.27 0.02
C GLU A 237 -9.31 25.56 1.12
N GLU A 238 -10.64 25.74 1.17
CA GLU A 238 -11.46 25.09 2.19
C GLU A 238 -11.57 23.58 1.95
N ILE A 239 -11.67 23.15 0.68
CA ILE A 239 -11.67 21.73 0.31
C ILE A 239 -10.35 21.06 0.71
N ALA A 240 -9.21 21.70 0.45
CA ALA A 240 -7.89 21.23 0.85
C ALA A 240 -7.76 21.14 2.38
N MET A 241 -8.27 22.14 3.10
CA MET A 241 -8.25 22.17 4.56
C MET A 241 -9.10 21.04 5.17
N TYR A 242 -10.28 20.75 4.60
CA TYR A 242 -11.12 19.62 5.02
C TYR A 242 -10.47 18.26 4.78
N LEU A 243 -9.82 18.07 3.63
CA LEU A 243 -9.07 16.85 3.32
C LEU A 243 -7.91 16.64 4.31
N LEU A 244 -7.12 17.69 4.56
CA LEU A 244 -6.00 17.68 5.51
C LEU A 244 -6.45 17.42 6.96
N LEU A 245 -7.55 18.05 7.40
CA LEU A 245 -8.13 17.79 8.72
C LEU A 245 -8.57 16.32 8.85
N SER A 246 -9.26 15.78 7.84
CA SER A 246 -9.75 14.38 7.87
C SER A 246 -8.60 13.36 7.94
N MET A 247 -7.49 13.64 7.24
CA MET A 247 -6.28 12.81 7.29
C MET A 247 -5.60 12.88 8.65
N ALA A 248 -5.51 14.07 9.26
CA ALA A 248 -4.93 14.23 10.60
C ALA A 248 -5.73 13.50 11.69
N PHE A 249 -7.07 13.51 11.61
CA PHE A 249 -7.93 12.77 12.56
C PHE A 249 -7.87 11.25 12.36
N SER A 250 -7.80 10.79 11.11
CA SER A 250 -7.66 9.35 10.81
C SER A 250 -6.31 8.80 11.28
N SER A 251 -5.24 9.59 11.13
CA SER A 251 -3.90 9.27 11.66
C SER A 251 -3.90 9.24 13.19
N GLN A 252 -4.52 10.21 13.86
CA GLN A 252 -4.61 10.20 15.33
C GLN A 252 -5.44 9.04 15.89
N ALA A 253 -6.56 8.69 15.24
CA ALA A 253 -7.38 7.55 15.65
C ALA A 253 -6.61 6.22 15.50
N SER A 254 -5.85 6.05 14.41
CA SER A 254 -4.99 4.90 14.17
C SER A 254 -3.81 4.84 15.15
N CYS A 255 -3.13 5.97 15.41
CA CYS A 255 -2.08 6.04 16.42
C CYS A 255 -2.61 5.72 17.82
N ARG A 256 -3.79 6.22 18.20
CA ARG A 256 -4.40 5.90 19.51
C ARG A 256 -4.79 4.42 19.64
N LYS A 257 -5.26 3.77 18.57
CA LYS A 257 -5.53 2.32 18.58
C LYS A 257 -4.26 1.50 18.80
N ASN A 258 -3.16 1.87 18.15
CA ASN A 258 -1.90 1.13 18.27
C ASN A 258 -1.21 1.33 19.63
N PHE A 259 -1.32 2.52 20.24
CA PHE A 259 -0.79 2.74 21.59
C PHE A 259 -1.63 2.10 22.71
N ARG A 260 -2.94 1.87 22.49
CA ARG A 260 -3.80 1.24 23.50
C ARG A 260 -3.57 -0.28 23.61
N VAL A 261 -3.13 -0.94 22.54
CA VAL A 261 -2.78 -2.37 22.55
C VAL A 261 -1.43 -2.62 23.22
N SER A 262 -0.49 -1.67 23.13
CA SER A 262 0.85 -1.80 23.72
C SER A 262 0.97 -1.38 25.20
N SER A 263 -0.15 -1.10 25.89
CA SER A 263 -0.15 -0.70 27.30
C SER A 263 -0.65 -1.81 28.25
N LEU A 264 -0.81 -3.04 27.77
CA LEU A 264 -1.39 -4.14 28.55
C LEU A 264 -0.49 -5.37 28.59
N MET A 265 0.77 -5.17 29.00
CA MET A 265 1.61 -6.21 29.60
C MET A 265 2.69 -5.52 30.43
N LEU A 266 2.41 -5.30 31.72
CA LEU A 266 3.38 -5.24 32.81
C LEU A 266 2.61 -5.14 34.13
N ALA A 267 2.11 -6.28 34.59
CA ALA A 267 1.86 -6.58 36.00
C ALA A 267 1.51 -8.07 36.08
N PHE A 268 2.52 -8.91 36.32
CA PHE A 268 2.61 -9.97 37.34
C PHE A 268 3.98 -10.63 37.23
#